data_AF-A0A3P1CKS3-F1
#
_entry.id   AF-A0A3P1CKS3-F1
#
_cell.length_a   1.000
_cell.length_b   1.000
_cell.length_c   1.000
_cell.angle_alpha   90.00
_cell.angle_beta   90.00
_cell.angle_gamma   90.00
#
_symmetry.space_group_name_H-M   'P 1'
#
loop_
_entity.id
_entity.type
_entity.pdbx_description
1 polymer ?
#
loop_
_entity_poly.entity_id
_entity_poly.type
_entity_poly.pdbx_seq_one_letter_code
_entity_poly.pdbx_strand_id
1 'polypeptide(L)'
;MATIAHHYHFLFRLIILSGLVAFGQTVNGQTPKKAAASSLAKLAGESKRPLPRGPLVFESEAQLRQAVYDSAATFVGKTERTDRNDAVWIAAINRFSNLPTRAHYCASAFYYVHAINSVVLPVRGVGMVRSYFSQPKTIIYKRNGRGNQRIGLKPGRMDAVSLFASHIEGIAQDRYDPDEDDRVKCIGFNTSGGKGTKDGCYINFRKTSEIKAIANWISPYWKSFKPNAD
;
A
#
# COMPACT_ATOMS: atom_id res chain seq x y z
N MET A 1 71.47 -20.18 -18.57
CA MET A 1 70.61 -21.28 -18.07
C MET A 1 69.62 -20.68 -17.08
N ALA A 2 68.42 -21.25 -17.05
CA ALA A 2 67.19 -20.84 -16.32
C ALA A 2 67.42 -20.32 -14.88
N THR A 3 66.58 -19.47 -14.28
CA THR A 3 65.12 -19.54 -14.15
C THR A 3 64.52 -18.18 -13.77
N ILE A 4 63.46 -17.75 -14.47
CA ILE A 4 62.54 -16.69 -14.01
C ILE A 4 61.42 -17.41 -13.24
N ALA A 5 61.28 -17.13 -11.95
CA ALA A 5 60.18 -17.67 -11.13
C ALA A 5 59.40 -16.53 -10.45
N HIS A 6 58.22 -16.29 -11.02
CA HIS A 6 56.97 -15.89 -10.36
C HIS A 6 57.01 -14.79 -9.30
N HIS A 7 56.76 -13.55 -9.74
CA HIS A 7 56.22 -12.47 -8.92
C HIS A 7 55.04 -11.78 -9.65
N TYR A 8 53.94 -12.52 -9.88
CA TYR A 8 52.68 -11.96 -10.40
C TYR A 8 51.45 -12.71 -9.85
N HIS A 9 51.39 -12.96 -8.54
CA HIS A 9 50.19 -13.54 -7.91
C HIS A 9 49.73 -12.88 -6.61
N PHE A 10 50.17 -11.64 -6.34
CA PHE A 10 49.77 -10.94 -5.12
C PHE A 10 48.80 -9.76 -5.31
N LEU A 11 48.47 -9.37 -6.55
CA LEU A 11 47.57 -8.24 -6.83
C LEU A 11 46.15 -8.64 -7.27
N PHE A 12 45.86 -9.93 -7.43
CA PHE A 12 44.52 -10.41 -7.82
C PHE A 12 43.72 -11.06 -6.68
N ARG A 13 44.22 -11.05 -5.44
CA ARG A 13 43.49 -11.54 -4.25
C ARG A 13 42.91 -10.45 -3.35
N LEU A 14 43.14 -9.17 -3.66
CA LEU A 14 42.58 -8.05 -2.87
C LEU A 14 41.22 -7.54 -3.38
N ILE A 15 40.73 -8.00 -4.54
CA ILE A 15 39.42 -7.58 -5.09
C ILE A 15 38.30 -8.57 -4.73
N ILE A 16 38.61 -9.78 -4.24
CA ILE A 16 37.59 -10.76 -3.85
C ILE A 16 37.22 -10.65 -2.35
N LEU A 17 37.99 -9.91 -1.53
CA LEU A 17 37.70 -9.76 -0.10
C LEU A 17 36.92 -8.47 0.26
N SER A 18 36.77 -7.51 -0.65
CA SER A 18 35.88 -6.35 -0.47
C SER A 18 34.45 -6.59 -0.99
N GLY A 19 34.23 -7.67 -1.75
CA GLY A 19 32.89 -8.10 -2.20
C GLY A 19 32.09 -8.90 -1.16
N LEU A 20 32.70 -9.32 -0.05
CA LEU A 20 32.05 -10.17 0.96
C LEU A 20 31.58 -9.44 2.22
N VAL A 21 31.87 -8.14 2.36
CA VAL A 21 31.37 -7.31 3.48
C VAL A 21 30.10 -6.53 3.10
N ALA A 22 29.75 -6.46 1.81
CA ALA A 22 28.51 -5.82 1.34
C ALA A 22 27.28 -6.77 1.28
N PHE A 23 27.37 -7.97 1.85
CA PHE A 23 26.27 -8.94 1.89
C PHE A 23 25.90 -9.41 3.32
N GLY A 24 26.28 -8.63 4.33
CA GLY A 24 26.05 -8.94 5.75
C GLY A 24 25.04 -8.04 6.47
N GLN A 25 24.44 -7.04 5.82
CA GLN A 25 23.54 -6.08 6.49
C GLN A 25 22.13 -5.94 5.87
N THR A 26 21.74 -6.78 4.91
CA THR A 26 20.41 -6.75 4.29
C THR A 26 19.53 -7.94 4.65
N VAL A 27 19.84 -8.65 5.73
CA VAL A 27 19.03 -9.79 6.20
C VAL A 27 18.65 -9.60 7.67
N ASN A 28 17.88 -8.55 7.97
CA ASN A 28 17.08 -8.54 9.21
C ASN A 28 15.89 -7.56 9.21
N GLY A 29 15.25 -7.37 8.05
CA GLY A 29 14.01 -6.57 7.94
C GLY A 29 12.83 -7.33 7.33
N GLN A 30 13.01 -8.60 6.95
CA GLN A 30 11.90 -9.43 6.49
C GLN A 30 11.28 -10.13 7.69
N THR A 31 10.35 -9.45 8.37
CA THR A 31 9.29 -10.16 9.09
C THR A 31 8.73 -11.19 8.11
N PRO A 32 8.80 -12.50 8.40
CA PRO A 32 8.39 -13.48 7.42
C PRO A 32 6.92 -13.22 7.08
N LYS A 33 6.63 -12.97 5.79
CA LYS A 33 5.28 -12.67 5.28
C LYS A 33 4.22 -13.65 5.82
N LYS A 34 4.64 -14.87 6.16
CA LYS A 34 3.85 -15.93 6.80
C LYS A 34 3.46 -15.66 8.26
N ALA A 35 4.32 -15.02 9.07
CA ALA A 35 4.05 -14.68 10.47
C ALA A 35 3.19 -13.42 10.61
N ALA A 36 3.36 -12.44 9.72
CA ALA A 36 2.43 -11.33 9.59
C ALA A 36 1.04 -11.86 9.16
N ALA A 37 0.97 -12.74 8.16
CA ALA A 37 -0.28 -13.34 7.71
C ALA A 37 -0.98 -14.24 8.76
N SER A 38 -0.23 -14.97 9.61
CA SER A 38 -0.82 -15.83 10.65
C SER A 38 -1.34 -15.05 11.85
N SER A 39 -0.66 -13.96 12.25
CA SER A 39 -1.14 -13.03 13.28
C SER A 39 -2.35 -12.22 12.79
N LEU A 40 -2.40 -11.85 11.50
CA LEU A 40 -3.54 -11.22 10.83
C LEU A 40 -4.81 -12.10 10.83
N ALA A 41 -4.66 -13.41 10.57
CA ALA A 41 -5.78 -14.34 10.63
C ALA A 41 -6.31 -14.54 12.06
N LYS A 42 -5.43 -14.51 13.06
CA LYS A 42 -5.78 -14.62 14.48
C LYS A 42 -6.53 -13.38 15.00
N LEU A 43 -6.11 -12.17 14.58
CA LEU A 43 -6.78 -10.90 14.92
C LEU A 43 -8.18 -10.77 14.31
N ALA A 44 -8.44 -11.40 13.15
CA ALA A 44 -9.76 -11.42 12.53
C ALA A 44 -10.78 -12.37 13.20
N GLY A 45 -10.30 -13.26 14.08
CA GLY A 45 -11.11 -14.24 14.82
C GLY A 45 -11.64 -13.72 16.17
N GLU A 46 -11.01 -12.71 16.77
CA GLU A 46 -11.36 -12.22 18.11
C GLU A 46 -12.20 -10.93 18.04
N SER A 47 -13.43 -11.02 18.52
CA SER A 47 -14.46 -9.98 18.47
C SER A 47 -14.10 -8.68 19.21
N LYS A 48 -14.61 -7.55 18.68
CA LYS A 48 -14.83 -6.26 19.38
C LYS A 48 -13.60 -5.57 20.01
N ARG A 49 -12.38 -5.84 19.56
CA ARG A 49 -11.22 -5.04 20.02
C ARG A 49 -11.18 -3.69 19.29
N PRO A 50 -10.90 -2.58 20.00
CA PRO A 50 -10.54 -1.33 19.34
C PRO A 50 -9.35 -1.59 18.41
N LEU A 51 -9.37 -0.94 17.25
CA LEU A 51 -8.33 -1.03 16.22
C LEU A 51 -6.94 -0.92 16.87
N PRO A 52 -5.98 -1.80 16.53
CA PRO A 52 -4.66 -1.76 17.14
C PRO A 52 -4.02 -0.39 16.88
N ARG A 53 -3.96 0.44 17.92
CA ARG A 53 -3.13 1.66 17.96
C ARG A 53 -1.72 1.26 18.38
N GLY A 54 -1.13 0.32 17.65
CA GLY A 54 0.27 -0.05 17.86
C GLY A 54 1.16 1.18 17.63
N PRO A 55 2.34 1.26 18.27
CA PRO A 55 3.30 2.30 17.93
C PRO A 55 3.67 2.19 16.45
N LEU A 56 3.80 3.32 15.75
CA LEU A 56 4.37 3.36 14.41
C LEU A 56 5.83 2.94 14.49
N VAL A 57 6.13 1.70 14.07
CA VAL A 57 7.47 1.09 14.13
C VAL A 57 8.33 1.37 12.90
N PHE A 58 7.82 2.13 11.93
CA PHE A 58 8.54 2.41 10.68
C PHE A 58 9.58 3.52 10.86
N GLU A 59 10.70 3.41 10.14
CA GLU A 59 11.78 4.40 10.17
C GLU A 59 11.48 5.58 9.26
N SER A 60 10.76 5.34 8.15
CA SER A 60 10.36 6.36 7.17
C SER A 60 8.92 6.20 6.67
N GLU A 61 8.36 7.28 6.13
CA GLU A 61 7.04 7.26 5.48
C GLU A 61 7.02 6.29 4.29
N ALA A 62 8.12 6.20 3.53
CA ALA A 62 8.24 5.28 2.41
C ALA A 62 8.13 3.81 2.85
N GLN A 63 8.77 3.42 3.96
CA GLN A 63 8.63 2.08 4.53
C GLN A 63 7.18 1.80 4.95
N LEU A 64 6.51 2.77 5.58
CA LEU A 64 5.10 2.64 5.95
C LEU A 64 4.21 2.44 4.72
N ARG A 65 4.37 3.27 3.68
CA ARG A 65 3.61 3.15 2.42
C ARG A 65 3.83 1.80 1.74
N GLN A 66 5.08 1.32 1.73
CA GLN A 66 5.42 -0.01 1.23
C GLN A 66 4.72 -1.11 2.04
N ALA A 67 4.69 -1.03 3.37
CA ALA A 67 4.05 -2.04 4.22
C ALA A 67 2.52 -2.09 4.03
N VAL A 68 1.88 -0.93 3.87
CA VAL A 68 0.45 -0.84 3.53
C VAL A 68 0.18 -1.46 2.16
N TYR A 69 1.00 -1.16 1.15
CA TYR A 69 0.90 -1.78 -0.17
C TYR A 69 1.13 -3.29 -0.13
N ASP A 70 2.17 -3.76 0.56
CA ASP A 70 2.49 -5.19 0.67
C ASP A 70 1.34 -5.96 1.30
N SER A 71 0.68 -5.35 2.29
CA SER A 71 -0.52 -5.89 2.92
C SER A 71 -1.67 -6.03 1.91
N ALA A 72 -1.91 -5.02 1.07
CA ALA A 72 -2.89 -5.11 -0.02
C ALA A 72 -2.49 -6.16 -1.07
N ALA A 73 -1.21 -6.22 -1.44
CA ALA A 73 -0.68 -7.15 -2.41
C ALA A 73 -0.87 -8.63 -2.01
N THR A 74 -0.99 -8.94 -0.71
CA THR A 74 -1.31 -10.30 -0.25
C THR A 74 -2.68 -10.83 -0.71
N PHE A 75 -3.58 -9.93 -1.12
CA PHE A 75 -4.90 -10.28 -1.62
C PHE A 75 -4.95 -10.43 -3.14
N VAL A 76 -3.92 -9.96 -3.87
CA VAL A 76 -3.90 -10.01 -5.33
C VAL A 76 -4.07 -11.44 -5.82
N GLY A 77 -5.01 -11.64 -6.73
CA GLY A 77 -5.34 -12.96 -7.29
C GLY A 77 -6.31 -13.79 -6.43
N LYS A 78 -6.68 -13.33 -5.23
CA LYS A 78 -7.82 -13.91 -4.50
C LYS A 78 -9.11 -13.48 -5.20
N THR A 79 -10.00 -14.45 -5.41
CA THR A 79 -11.32 -14.24 -6.01
C THR A 79 -12.42 -14.62 -5.05
N GLU A 80 -13.60 -14.09 -5.29
CA GLU A 80 -14.85 -14.60 -4.71
C GLU A 80 -15.21 -15.98 -5.25
N ARG A 81 -16.08 -16.70 -4.52
CA ARG A 81 -16.56 -18.02 -4.96
C ARG A 81 -17.77 -17.86 -5.86
N THR A 82 -18.72 -16.99 -5.49
CA THR A 82 -19.98 -16.82 -6.23
C THR A 82 -20.28 -15.40 -6.68
N ASP A 83 -19.31 -14.48 -6.66
CA ASP A 83 -19.53 -13.06 -6.99
C ASP A 83 -20.67 -12.44 -6.15
N ARG A 84 -20.59 -12.66 -4.84
CA ARG A 84 -21.58 -12.20 -3.84
C ARG A 84 -20.89 -11.77 -2.54
N ASN A 85 -19.64 -11.31 -2.64
CA ASN A 85 -18.76 -10.97 -1.54
C ASN A 85 -18.65 -12.12 -0.51
N ASP A 86 -18.66 -13.38 -0.97
CA ASP A 86 -18.88 -14.56 -0.11
C ASP A 86 -17.59 -15.23 0.38
N ALA A 87 -16.42 -14.66 0.07
CA ALA A 87 -15.15 -15.20 0.52
C ALA A 87 -14.89 -14.92 2.01
N VAL A 88 -14.26 -15.87 2.70
CA VAL A 88 -13.95 -15.77 4.15
C VAL A 88 -13.10 -14.54 4.47
N TRP A 89 -12.16 -14.19 3.60
CA TRP A 89 -11.29 -13.02 3.78
C TRP A 89 -12.05 -11.70 3.63
N ILE A 90 -13.10 -11.64 2.80
CA ILE A 90 -13.99 -10.47 2.69
C ILE A 90 -14.80 -10.33 3.98
N ALA A 91 -15.37 -11.43 4.47
CA ALA A 91 -16.12 -11.42 5.72
C ALA A 91 -15.25 -10.97 6.92
N ALA A 92 -13.97 -11.35 6.95
CA ALA A 92 -13.00 -10.90 7.94
C ALA A 92 -12.74 -9.38 7.86
N ILE A 93 -12.49 -8.84 6.67
CA ILE A 93 -12.28 -7.40 6.44
C ILE A 93 -13.52 -6.59 6.84
N ASN A 94 -14.71 -7.03 6.43
CA ASN A 94 -15.95 -6.36 6.77
C ASN A 94 -16.23 -6.42 8.27
N ARG A 95 -15.99 -7.57 8.92
CA ARG A 95 -16.11 -7.71 10.37
C ARG A 95 -15.14 -6.80 11.13
N PHE A 96 -13.90 -6.67 10.67
CA PHE A 96 -12.91 -5.74 11.25
C PHE A 96 -13.45 -4.30 11.30
N SER A 97 -14.26 -3.93 10.31
CA SER A 97 -14.85 -2.59 10.18
C SER A 97 -16.31 -2.52 10.68
N ASN A 98 -16.81 -3.55 11.36
CA ASN A 98 -18.21 -3.67 11.80
C ASN A 98 -19.25 -3.48 10.67
N LEU A 99 -18.96 -4.00 9.47
CA LEU A 99 -19.82 -3.98 8.30
C LEU A 99 -20.50 -5.34 8.10
N PRO A 100 -21.63 -5.42 7.37
CA PRO A 100 -22.22 -6.68 6.96
C PRO A 100 -21.19 -7.56 6.26
N THR A 101 -21.17 -8.86 6.55
CA THR A 101 -20.13 -9.79 6.10
C THR A 101 -19.94 -9.81 4.58
N ARG A 102 -21.02 -9.62 3.82
CA ARG A 102 -21.06 -9.58 2.35
C ARG A 102 -21.18 -8.16 1.76
N ALA A 103 -20.88 -7.11 2.53
CA ALA A 103 -20.87 -5.75 2.00
C ALA A 103 -19.79 -5.58 0.92
N HIS A 104 -20.01 -4.63 0.00
CA HIS A 104 -18.95 -4.16 -0.89
C HIS A 104 -17.74 -3.70 -0.09
N TYR A 105 -16.56 -4.11 -0.53
CA TYR A 105 -15.35 -4.02 0.29
C TYR A 105 -14.21 -3.22 -0.32
N CYS A 106 -14.43 -2.47 -1.41
CA CYS A 106 -13.39 -1.59 -1.98
C CYS A 106 -12.81 -0.64 -0.92
N ALA A 107 -13.70 0.05 -0.20
CA ALA A 107 -13.36 0.99 0.85
C ALA A 107 -12.90 0.32 2.16
N SER A 108 -13.60 -0.73 2.61
CA SER A 108 -13.25 -1.41 3.86
C SER A 108 -11.94 -2.19 3.77
N ALA A 109 -11.61 -2.76 2.61
CA ALA A 109 -10.31 -3.40 2.39
C ALA A 109 -9.19 -2.37 2.32
N PHE A 110 -9.40 -1.24 1.64
CA PHE A 110 -8.44 -0.13 1.64
C PHE A 110 -8.17 0.36 3.07
N TYR A 111 -9.19 0.51 3.91
CA TYR A 111 -9.01 0.83 5.32
C TYR A 111 -8.26 -0.25 6.08
N TYR A 112 -8.66 -1.50 5.91
CA TYR A 112 -8.09 -2.64 6.62
C TYR A 112 -6.58 -2.70 6.43
N VAL A 113 -6.08 -2.58 5.20
CA VAL A 113 -4.64 -2.62 4.92
C VAL A 113 -3.87 -1.45 5.54
N HIS A 114 -4.50 -0.30 5.72
CA HIS A 114 -3.91 0.82 6.48
C HIS A 114 -3.89 0.49 7.99
N ALA A 115 -5.02 0.06 8.52
CA ALA A 115 -5.22 -0.13 9.96
C ALA A 115 -4.32 -1.23 10.55
N ILE A 116 -4.08 -2.32 9.80
CA ILE A 116 -3.17 -3.38 10.24
C ILE A 116 -1.69 -2.96 10.22
N ASN A 117 -1.36 -1.86 9.54
CA ASN A 117 -0.06 -1.19 9.59
C ASN A 117 -0.07 -0.01 10.56
N SER A 118 -0.99 -0.03 11.53
CA SER A 118 -1.19 1.02 12.54
C SER A 118 -1.59 2.39 11.96
N VAL A 119 -2.05 2.48 10.71
CA VAL A 119 -2.55 3.72 10.12
C VAL A 119 -4.07 3.77 10.24
N VAL A 120 -4.57 4.45 11.28
CA VAL A 120 -6.01 4.60 11.51
C VAL A 120 -6.50 5.85 10.78
N LEU A 121 -7.18 5.64 9.65
CA LEU A 121 -7.73 6.72 8.84
C LEU A 121 -8.93 7.37 9.56
N PRO A 122 -8.95 8.70 9.80
CA PRO A 122 -10.05 9.37 10.49
C PRO A 122 -11.24 9.63 9.53
N VAL A 123 -11.70 8.59 8.85
CA VAL A 123 -12.84 8.62 7.93
C VAL A 123 -14.15 8.40 8.69
N ARG A 124 -15.21 9.12 8.32
CA ARG A 124 -16.52 9.04 9.00
C ARG A 124 -17.25 7.70 8.78
N GLY A 125 -16.98 7.02 7.67
CA GLY A 125 -17.57 5.72 7.39
C GLY A 125 -16.63 4.87 6.54
N VAL A 126 -16.14 3.78 7.13
CA VAL A 126 -15.12 2.91 6.56
C VAL A 126 -15.58 2.23 5.27
N GLY A 127 -16.84 1.79 5.19
CA GLY A 127 -17.42 1.18 3.99
C GLY A 127 -17.88 2.18 2.92
N MET A 128 -17.76 3.49 3.15
CA MET A 128 -18.25 4.52 2.23
C MET A 128 -17.09 5.19 1.50
N VAL A 129 -16.97 4.96 0.18
CA VAL A 129 -15.94 5.58 -0.67
C VAL A 129 -15.88 7.10 -0.51
N ARG A 130 -17.03 7.78 -0.49
CA ARG A 130 -17.11 9.24 -0.30
C ARG A 130 -16.40 9.73 0.97
N SER A 131 -16.31 8.92 2.02
CA SER A 131 -15.66 9.31 3.28
C SER A 131 -14.17 9.60 3.11
N TYR A 132 -13.51 8.88 2.20
CA TYR A 132 -12.06 8.99 1.91
C TYR A 132 -11.71 10.24 1.11
N PHE A 133 -12.71 10.93 0.58
CA PHE A 133 -12.56 12.16 -0.20
C PHE A 133 -13.37 13.31 0.40
N SER A 134 -13.82 13.17 1.66
CA SER A 134 -14.67 14.15 2.34
C SER A 134 -13.90 15.28 3.04
N GLN A 135 -12.59 15.12 3.25
CA GLN A 135 -11.74 16.12 3.92
C GLN A 135 -10.92 16.86 2.86
N PRO A 136 -11.23 18.14 2.56
CA PRO A 136 -10.51 18.87 1.51
C PRO A 136 -9.00 18.94 1.73
N LYS A 137 -8.56 18.99 2.99
CA LYS A 137 -7.14 19.05 3.37
C LYS A 137 -6.33 17.80 3.00
N THR A 138 -6.97 16.66 2.76
CA THR A 138 -6.28 15.43 2.34
C THR A 138 -6.24 15.29 0.83
N ILE A 139 -7.03 16.08 0.09
CA ILE A 139 -7.10 16.01 -1.37
C ILE A 139 -5.88 16.73 -1.96
N ILE A 140 -5.00 15.97 -2.61
CA ILE A 140 -3.77 16.48 -3.23
C ILE A 140 -3.92 16.68 -4.74
N TYR A 141 -4.93 16.05 -5.34
CA TYR A 141 -5.27 16.23 -6.74
C TYR A 141 -6.78 16.14 -6.91
N LYS A 142 -7.35 17.02 -7.74
CA LYS A 142 -8.73 16.95 -8.20
C LYS A 142 -8.78 17.24 -9.67
N ARG A 143 -9.48 16.40 -10.45
CA ARG A 143 -9.64 16.62 -11.89
C ARG A 143 -10.32 17.96 -12.14
N ASN A 144 -9.75 18.77 -13.01
CA ASN A 144 -10.18 20.15 -13.29
C ASN A 144 -10.16 21.08 -12.05
N GLY A 145 -9.46 20.68 -10.98
CA GLY A 145 -9.25 21.48 -9.79
C GLY A 145 -8.19 22.56 -10.05
N ARG A 146 -8.50 23.80 -9.70
CA ARG A 146 -7.50 24.88 -9.71
C ARG A 146 -6.50 24.63 -8.59
N GLY A 147 -5.21 24.66 -8.92
CA GLY A 147 -4.14 24.57 -7.91
C GLY A 147 -3.58 23.18 -7.64
N ASN A 148 -3.91 22.15 -8.44
CA ASN A 148 -3.25 20.83 -8.35
C ASN A 148 -1.70 20.96 -8.33
N GLN A 149 -1.16 21.92 -9.07
CA GLN A 149 0.28 22.21 -9.16
C GLN A 149 0.84 23.03 -7.99
N ARG A 150 0.00 23.73 -7.21
CA ARG A 150 0.44 24.58 -6.09
C ARG A 150 0.60 23.84 -4.77
N ILE A 151 0.00 22.66 -4.63
CA ILE A 151 -0.05 21.92 -3.35
C ILE A 151 1.25 21.16 -3.07
N GLY A 152 2.16 21.06 -4.05
CA GLY A 152 3.56 20.62 -3.90
C GLY A 152 3.75 19.14 -3.60
N LEU A 153 2.80 18.49 -2.93
CA LEU A 153 2.89 17.08 -2.60
C LEU A 153 2.43 16.23 -3.79
N LYS A 154 3.39 15.52 -4.37
CA LYS A 154 3.11 14.58 -5.46
C LYS A 154 2.45 13.31 -4.90
N PRO A 155 1.46 12.75 -5.62
CA PRO A 155 0.86 11.48 -5.23
C PRO A 155 1.88 10.36 -5.07
N GLY A 156 1.74 9.60 -4.00
CA GLY A 156 2.61 8.49 -3.66
C GLY A 156 1.84 7.18 -3.46
N ARG A 157 2.60 6.09 -3.30
CA ARG A 157 2.07 4.76 -3.04
C ARG A 157 1.03 4.77 -1.91
N MET A 158 -0.08 4.08 -2.13
CA MET A 158 -1.25 3.97 -1.27
C MET A 158 -2.01 5.27 -0.99
N ASP A 159 -1.75 6.36 -1.72
CA ASP A 159 -2.72 7.44 -1.79
C ASP A 159 -4.02 6.94 -2.44
N ALA A 160 -5.14 7.40 -1.91
CA ALA A 160 -6.47 6.98 -2.32
C ALA A 160 -6.84 7.63 -3.65
N VAL A 161 -7.17 6.82 -4.66
CA VAL A 161 -7.60 7.24 -5.99
C VAL A 161 -9.10 7.02 -6.13
N SER A 162 -9.84 8.07 -6.46
CA SER A 162 -11.26 7.97 -6.84
C SER A 162 -11.37 7.93 -8.37
N LEU A 163 -11.91 6.84 -8.91
CA LEU A 163 -12.23 6.70 -10.33
C LEU A 163 -13.69 7.06 -10.62
N PHE A 164 -14.57 6.64 -9.71
CA PHE A 164 -16.01 6.85 -9.74
C PHE A 164 -16.49 7.19 -8.33
N ALA A 165 -17.73 7.69 -8.21
CA ALA A 165 -18.31 8.01 -6.90
C ALA A 165 -18.38 6.80 -5.94
N SER A 166 -18.38 5.57 -6.49
CA SER A 166 -18.57 4.31 -5.79
C SER A 166 -17.31 3.44 -5.65
N HIS A 167 -16.14 3.88 -6.13
CA HIS A 167 -14.94 3.03 -6.12
C HIS A 167 -13.65 3.78 -5.73
N ILE A 168 -12.80 3.11 -4.96
CA ILE A 168 -11.51 3.58 -4.44
C ILE A 168 -10.42 2.55 -4.70
N GLU A 169 -9.26 3.04 -5.13
CA GLU A 169 -8.03 2.25 -5.30
C GLU A 169 -6.87 2.93 -4.56
N GLY A 170 -5.79 2.20 -4.31
CA GLY A 170 -4.52 2.77 -3.86
C GLY A 170 -3.52 2.87 -5.01
N ILE A 171 -2.70 3.91 -5.03
CA ILE A 171 -1.56 3.98 -5.97
C ILE A 171 -0.57 2.84 -5.65
N ALA A 172 -0.11 2.14 -6.69
CA ALA A 172 0.75 0.95 -6.61
C ALA A 172 2.18 1.20 -7.15
N GLN A 173 2.62 2.47 -7.21
CA GLN A 173 3.96 2.91 -7.62
C GLN A 173 4.45 4.04 -6.70
N ASP A 174 5.76 4.25 -6.62
CA ASP A 174 6.35 5.24 -5.69
C ASP A 174 6.18 6.68 -6.15
N ARG A 175 6.36 6.94 -7.44
CA ARG A 175 6.24 8.26 -8.06
C ARG A 175 5.10 8.22 -9.06
N TYR A 176 4.17 9.16 -8.95
CA TYR A 176 3.18 9.45 -9.98
C TYR A 176 2.99 10.97 -10.05
N ASP A 177 3.12 11.51 -11.25
CA ASP A 177 2.86 12.92 -11.52
C ASP A 177 1.66 13.05 -12.48
N PRO A 178 0.47 13.47 -12.00
CA PRO A 178 -0.71 13.59 -12.85
C PRO A 178 -0.57 14.67 -13.94
N ASP A 179 0.45 15.53 -13.89
CA ASP A 179 0.75 16.50 -14.95
C ASP A 179 1.66 15.93 -16.06
N GLU A 180 2.48 14.90 -15.75
CA GLU A 180 3.46 14.30 -16.67
C GLU A 180 3.03 12.91 -17.17
N ASP A 181 2.36 12.15 -16.32
CA ASP A 181 2.03 10.74 -16.55
C ASP A 181 0.59 10.58 -17.07
N ASP A 182 0.41 9.92 -18.21
CA ASP A 182 -0.93 9.58 -18.74
C ASP A 182 -1.61 8.44 -17.96
N ARG A 183 -0.83 7.64 -17.22
CA ARG A 183 -1.36 6.48 -16.50
C ARG A 183 -0.71 6.30 -15.15
N VAL A 184 -1.48 5.74 -14.21
CA VAL A 184 -1.01 5.34 -12.90
C VAL A 184 -1.33 3.87 -12.66
N LYS A 185 -0.38 3.14 -12.09
CA LYS A 185 -0.60 1.80 -11.58
C LYS A 185 -1.33 1.88 -10.25
N CYS A 186 -2.45 1.19 -10.13
CA CYS A 186 -3.29 1.12 -8.95
C CYS A 186 -3.46 -0.32 -8.47
N ILE A 187 -3.73 -0.46 -7.18
CA ILE A 187 -4.24 -1.67 -6.53
C ILE A 187 -5.66 -1.41 -6.02
N GLY A 188 -6.61 -2.24 -6.45
CA GLY A 188 -8.01 -2.09 -6.10
C GLY A 188 -8.59 -3.37 -5.52
N PHE A 189 -9.71 -3.23 -4.82
CA PHE A 189 -10.51 -4.31 -4.24
C PHE A 189 -11.94 -4.16 -4.73
N ASN A 190 -12.67 -5.27 -4.91
CA ASN A 190 -14.09 -5.25 -5.28
C ASN A 190 -14.33 -4.46 -6.59
N THR A 191 -13.98 -5.08 -7.72
CA THR A 191 -14.46 -4.66 -9.04
C THR A 191 -14.62 -5.88 -9.94
N SER A 192 -15.62 -5.79 -10.82
CA SER A 192 -15.80 -6.66 -11.99
C SER A 192 -15.18 -6.04 -13.27
N GLY A 193 -14.62 -4.83 -13.18
CA GLY A 193 -14.08 -4.07 -14.29
C GLY A 193 -12.66 -4.47 -14.74
N GLY A 194 -12.50 -5.60 -15.42
CA GLY A 194 -11.25 -5.94 -16.12
C GLY A 194 -11.08 -7.43 -16.51
N LYS A 195 -10.27 -7.69 -17.55
CA LYS A 195 -9.96 -9.00 -18.16
C LYS A 195 -9.65 -10.10 -17.12
N GLY A 196 -10.68 -10.82 -16.66
CA GLY A 196 -10.54 -12.08 -15.92
C GLY A 196 -10.35 -11.98 -14.41
N THR A 197 -10.40 -10.80 -13.79
CA THR A 197 -10.41 -10.67 -12.32
C THR A 197 -11.84 -10.72 -11.83
N LYS A 198 -12.31 -11.92 -11.50
CA LYS A 198 -13.58 -12.12 -10.79
C LYS A 198 -13.45 -11.50 -9.40
N ASP A 199 -14.19 -10.42 -9.17
CA ASP A 199 -14.53 -9.79 -7.89
C ASP A 199 -13.57 -10.13 -6.76
N GLY A 200 -12.45 -9.39 -6.74
CA GLY A 200 -11.29 -9.69 -5.90
C GLY A 200 -10.37 -8.49 -5.72
N CYS A 201 -9.11 -8.74 -5.35
CA CYS A 201 -8.06 -7.73 -5.35
C CYS A 201 -7.22 -7.83 -6.63
N TYR A 202 -6.93 -6.70 -7.26
CA TYR A 202 -6.33 -6.63 -8.58
C TYR A 202 -5.35 -5.47 -8.71
N ILE A 203 -4.47 -5.57 -9.72
CA ILE A 203 -3.60 -4.49 -10.16
C ILE A 203 -4.09 -4.02 -11.51
N ASN A 204 -4.25 -2.71 -11.70
CA ASN A 204 -4.66 -2.14 -12.97
C ASN A 204 -3.90 -0.84 -13.25
N PHE A 205 -3.79 -0.47 -14.52
CA PHE A 205 -3.28 0.83 -14.93
C PHE A 205 -4.46 1.72 -15.33
N ARG A 206 -4.71 2.77 -14.54
CA ARG A 206 -5.79 3.75 -14.76
C ARG A 206 -5.27 4.90 -15.60
N LYS A 207 -6.10 5.43 -16.50
CA LYS A 207 -5.74 6.66 -17.21
C LYS A 207 -5.90 7.85 -16.27
N THR A 208 -4.99 8.80 -16.30
CA THR A 208 -5.03 10.02 -15.50
C THR A 208 -6.34 10.79 -15.71
N SER A 209 -6.87 10.78 -16.94
CA SER A 209 -8.16 11.40 -17.29
C SER A 209 -9.38 10.77 -16.61
N GLU A 210 -9.29 9.52 -16.14
CA GLU A 210 -10.37 8.81 -15.42
C GLU A 210 -10.41 9.19 -13.93
N ILE A 211 -9.28 9.62 -13.37
CA ILE A 211 -9.14 9.92 -11.95
C ILE A 211 -9.89 11.21 -11.62
N LYS A 212 -10.83 11.14 -10.67
CA LYS A 212 -11.60 12.30 -10.19
C LYS A 212 -10.88 13.07 -9.09
N ALA A 213 -10.26 12.34 -8.17
CA ALA A 213 -9.55 12.90 -7.04
C ALA A 213 -8.51 11.92 -6.50
N ILE A 214 -7.46 12.45 -5.90
CA ILE A 214 -6.48 11.69 -5.12
C ILE A 214 -6.41 12.30 -3.73
N ALA A 215 -6.50 11.46 -2.70
CA ALA A 215 -6.39 11.86 -1.31
C ALA A 215 -5.21 11.18 -0.63
N ASN A 216 -4.33 11.98 -0.04
CA ASN A 216 -3.24 11.51 0.80
C ASN A 216 -3.68 11.49 2.27
N TRP A 217 -3.70 10.29 2.82
CA TRP A 217 -3.98 10.07 4.23
C TRP A 217 -2.73 9.70 5.05
N ILE A 218 -1.69 9.18 4.40
CA ILE A 218 -0.52 8.63 5.09
C ILE A 218 0.41 9.73 5.56
N SER A 219 0.77 10.73 4.73
CA SER A 219 1.73 11.76 5.17
C SER A 219 1.20 12.60 6.36
N PRO A 220 -0.06 13.07 6.37
CA PRO A 220 -0.59 13.77 7.55
C PRO A 220 -0.57 12.90 8.81
N TYR A 221 -0.85 11.60 8.66
CA TYR A 221 -0.76 10.65 9.75
C TYR A 221 0.68 10.52 10.25
N TRP A 222 1.64 10.26 9.35
CA TRP A 222 3.07 10.17 9.64
C TRP A 222 3.58 11.41 10.40
N LYS A 223 3.26 12.62 9.90
CA LYS A 223 3.67 13.89 10.51
C LYS A 223 3.10 14.10 11.91
N SER A 224 1.91 13.58 12.22
CA SER A 224 1.36 13.68 13.59
C SER A 224 2.12 12.85 14.63
N PHE A 225 2.89 11.84 14.21
CA PHE A 225 3.72 11.01 15.10
C PHE A 225 5.21 11.34 15.01
N LYS A 226 5.67 11.86 13.87
CA LYS A 226 7.06 12.22 13.58
C LYS A 226 7.14 13.65 13.03
N PRO A 227 6.87 14.69 13.83
CA PRO A 227 6.76 16.07 13.34
C PRO A 227 8.05 16.66 12.74
N ASN A 228 9.21 16.04 13.01
CA ASN A 228 10.53 16.50 12.55
C ASN A 228 11.20 15.56 11.52
N ALA A 229 10.46 14.61 10.94
CA ALA A 229 10.97 13.69 9.93
C ALA A 229 10.56 14.16 8.53
N ASP A 230 11.25 15.17 8.02
CA ASP A 230 11.24 15.54 6.59
C ASP A 230 12.56 15.10 5.94
#